data_AF-A0A4Q3D2X1-F1
#
_entry.id   AF-A0A4Q3D2X1-F1
#
_cell.length_a   1.000
_cell.length_b   1.000
_cell.length_c   1.000
_cell.angle_alpha   90.00
_cell.angle_beta   90.00
_cell.angle_gamma   90.00
#
_symmetry.space_group_name_H-M   'P 1'
#
loop_
_entity.id
_entity.type
_entity.pdbx_description
1 polymer ?
#
loop_
_entity_poly.entity_id
_entity_poly.type
_entity_poly.pdbx_seq_one_letter_code
_entity_poly.pdbx_strand_id
1 'polypeptide(L)' 'MGIVIFLLSVSLLVAIFFLCVYVWGVKSGQFDDDYSPAHRIFFDDKKEPKSKNI' A
#
# COMPACT_ATOMS: atom_id res chain seq x y z
N MET A 1 -20.81 -11.93 32.59
CA MET A 1 -19.86 -10.79 32.60
C MET A 1 -18.53 -11.09 31.92
N GLY A 2 -17.92 -12.27 32.09
CA GLY A 2 -16.65 -12.61 31.41
C GLY A 2 -16.72 -12.64 29.88
N ILE A 3 -17.82 -13.13 29.29
CA ILE A 3 -17.96 -13.22 27.83
C ILE A 3 -17.97 -11.84 27.15
N VAL A 4 -18.56 -10.83 27.81
CA VAL A 4 -18.65 -9.47 27.28
C VAL A 4 -17.27 -8.82 27.22
N ILE A 5 -16.47 -9.01 28.28
CA ILE A 5 -15.09 -8.50 28.36
C ILE A 5 -14.20 -9.19 27.31
N PHE A 6 -14.39 -10.50 27.10
CA PHE A 6 -13.69 -11.25 26.07
C PHE A 6 -14.01 -10.73 24.66
N LEU A 7 -15.30 -10.58 24.34
CA LEU A 7 -15.75 -10.07 23.04
C LEU A 7 -15.29 -8.63 22.79
N LEU A 8 -15.32 -7.77 23.81
CA LEU A 8 -14.78 -6.41 23.72
C LEU A 8 -13.28 -6.40 23.41
N SER A 9 -12.51 -7.25 24.09
CA SER A 9 -11.07 -7.35 23.88
C SER A 9 -10.75 -7.82 22.46
N VAL A 10 -11.46 -8.84 21.97
CA VAL A 10 -11.29 -9.34 20.59
C VAL A 10 -11.67 -8.27 19.57
N SER A 11 -12.80 -7.58 19.76
CA SER A 11 -13.23 -6.50 18.87
C SER A 11 -12.21 -5.36 18.81
N LEU A 12 -11.64 -4.97 19.96
CA LEU A 12 -10.61 -3.94 20.04
C LEU A 12 -9.32 -4.36 19.33
N LEU A 13 -8.89 -5.61 19.52
CA LEU A 13 -7.71 -6.15 18.83
C LEU A 13 -7.88 -6.14 17.32
N VAL A 14 -9.06 -6.53 16.82
CA VAL A 14 -9.37 -6.49 15.38
C VAL A 14 -9.32 -5.05 14.86
N ALA A 15 -9.91 -4.10 15.58
CA ALA A 15 -9.88 -2.68 15.18
C ALA A 15 -8.45 -2.13 15.09
N ILE A 16 -7.60 -2.40 16.09
CA ILE A 16 -6.19 -1.99 16.10
C ILE A 16 -5.42 -2.66 14.97
N PHE A 17 -5.65 -3.95 14.72
CA PHE A 17 -5.02 -4.69 13.63
C PHE A 17 -5.31 -4.02 12.27
N PHE A 18 -6.58 -3.74 11.98
CA PHE A 18 -6.97 -3.07 10.75
C PHE A 18 -6.37 -1.66 10.63
N LEU A 19 -6.33 -0.91 11.73
CA LEU A 19 -5.71 0.42 11.75
C LEU A 19 -4.22 0.35 11.44
N CYS A 20 -3.48 -0.59 12.03
CA CYS A 20 -2.05 -0.78 11.78
C CYS A 20 -1.78 -1.15 10.31
N VAL A 21 -2.56 -2.08 9.75
CA VAL A 21 -2.46 -2.46 8.33
C VAL A 21 -2.77 -1.27 7.42
N TYR A 22 -3.80 -0.50 7.73
CA TYR A 22 -4.16 0.72 6.98
C TYR A 22 -3.02 1.74 6.97
N VAL A 23 -2.46 2.07 8.14
CA VAL A 23 -1.36 3.03 8.25
C VAL A 23 -0.12 2.53 7.51
N TRP A 24 0.18 1.22 7.57
CA TRP A 24 1.28 0.64 6.81
C TRP A 24 1.04 0.76 5.30
N GLY A 25 -0.17 0.45 4.82
CA GLY A 25 -0.54 0.56 3.39
C GLY A 25 -0.41 1.98 2.84
N VAL A 26 -0.84 2.98 3.62
CA VAL A 26 -0.65 4.39 3.28
C VAL A 26 0.83 4.74 3.21
N LYS A 27 1.64 4.29 4.18
CA LYS A 27 3.08 4.56 4.19
C LYS A 27 3.86 3.81 3.10
N SER A 28 3.38 2.64 2.66
CA SER A 28 4.05 1.85 1.63
C SER A 28 3.86 2.39 0.21
N GLY A 29 3.23 3.55 0.05
CA GLY A 29 3.03 4.16 -1.27
C GLY A 29 2.03 3.39 -2.12
N GLN A 30 1.06 2.68 -1.51
CA GLN A 30 0.01 1.97 -2.27
C GLN A 30 -0.80 2.94 -3.16
N PHE A 31 -0.83 4.21 -2.79
CA PHE A 31 -1.50 5.28 -3.51
C PHE A 31 -0.56 6.06 -4.45
N ASP A 32 0.72 5.70 -4.54
CA ASP A 32 1.69 6.42 -5.39
C ASP A 32 1.56 6.04 -6.88
N ASP A 33 0.73 5.04 -7.22
CA ASP A 33 0.37 4.71 -8.61
C ASP A 33 -0.78 5.59 -9.11
N ASP A 34 -0.56 6.92 -9.03
CA ASP A 34 -1.50 7.95 -9.50
C ASP A 34 -1.57 8.04 -11.04
N TYR A 35 -0.70 7.32 -11.75
CA TYR A 35 -0.62 7.35 -13.21
C TYR A 35 -1.24 6.10 -13.81
N SER A 36 -2.31 6.30 -14.58
CA SER A 36 -2.96 5.22 -15.34
C SER A 36 -1.91 4.39 -16.12
N PRO A 37 -2.03 3.05 -16.14
CA PRO A 37 -1.10 2.17 -16.85
C PRO A 37 -0.94 2.54 -18.33
N ALA A 38 -1.95 3.15 -18.95
CA ALA A 38 -1.86 3.67 -20.32
C ALA A 38 -0.77 4.75 -20.47
N HIS A 39 -0.63 5.68 -19.52
CA HIS A 39 0.38 6.74 -19.59
C HIS A 39 1.79 6.17 -19.41
N ARG A 40 1.96 5.16 -18.56
CA ARG A 40 3.26 4.48 -18.40
C ARG A 40 3.69 3.76 -19.68
N ILE A 41 2.79 3.02 -20.31
CA ILE A 41 3.11 2.19 -21.48
C ILE A 41 3.46 3.05 -22.71
N PHE A 42 2.82 4.21 -22.91
CA PHE A 42 3.11 5.07 -24.07
C PHE A 42 4.32 5.99 -23.90
N PHE A 43 4.71 6.35 -22.67
CA PHE A 43 5.72 7.38 -22.41
C PHE A 43 6.99 6.88 -21.70
N ASP A 44 6.99 5.70 -21.07
CA ASP A 44 8.16 5.14 -20.35
C ASP A 44 9.10 4.33 -21.29
N ASP A 45 8.64 3.93 -22.48
CA ASP A 45 9.42 3.24 -23.52
C ASP A 45 10.49 4.13 -24.20
N LYS A 46 10.52 5.44 -23.91
CA LYS A 46 11.50 6.39 -24.48
C LYS A 46 12.76 6.60 -23.62
N LYS A 47 13.04 5.76 -22.63
CA LYS A 47 14.32 5.79 -21.93
C LYS A 47 15.35 4.97 -22.71
N GLU A 48 16.00 5.67 -23.65
CA GLU A 48 17.20 5.27 -24.38
C GLU A 48 18.17 4.47 -23.47
N PRO A 49 18.66 3.29 -23.88
CA PRO A 49 19.80 2.68 -23.20
C PRO A 49 20.97 3.62 -23.40
N LYS A 50 21.41 4.27 -22.31
CA LYS A 50 22.60 5.12 -22.30
C LYS A 50 23.76 4.29 -22.85
N SER A 51 24.13 4.57 -24.10
CA SER A 51 25.29 3.99 -24.78
C SER A 51 26.48 4.11 -23.83
N LYS A 52 26.89 2.97 -23.26
CA LYS A 52 28.20 2.85 -22.64
C LYS A 52 29.18 2.90 -23.81
N ASN A 53 29.64 4.12 -24.11
CA ASN A 53 30.81 4.31 -24.95
C ASN A 53 31.98 3.57 -24.30
N ILE A 54 32.45 2.55 -25.03
CA ILE A 54 33.82 2.04 -25.20
C ILE A 54 34.70 2.08 -23.94
#